data_AF-A0A2D4PXG4-F1
#
_entry.id   AF-A0A2D4PXG4-F1
#
_cell.length_a   1.000
_cell.length_b   1.000
_cell.length_c   1.000
_cell.angle_alpha   90.00
_cell.angle_beta   90.00
_cell.angle_gamma   90.00
#
_symmetry.space_group_name_H-M   'P 1'
#
loop_
_entity.id
_entity.type
_entity.pdbx_description
1 polymer ?
#
loop_
_entity_poly.entity_id
_entity_poly.type
_entity_poly.pdbx_seq_one_letter_code
_entity_poly.pdbx_strand_id
1 'polypeptide(L)'
;IKYLGIWLMARCSTIKEDNYVKLVLEIKKDLQKWGRLSMLGRIATIKTNILPRILFLFQTSPIKLDKKLFNELNKITMKFIWSGKKSENYKIINAEVDLDSPPGNYTIK
;
A
#
# COMPACT_ATOMS: atom_id res chain seq x y z
N ILE A 1 5.26 22.81 7.00
CA ILE A 1 6.56 22.10 7.02
C ILE A 1 6.46 20.88 6.11
N LYS A 2 7.51 20.56 5.33
CA LYS A 2 7.55 19.43 4.39
C LYS A 2 8.47 18.34 4.96
N TYR A 3 7.99 17.10 5.00
CA TYR A 3 8.76 15.94 5.47
C TYR A 3 8.52 14.77 4.53
N LEU A 4 9.61 14.10 4.08
CA LEU A 4 9.53 12.97 3.15
C LEU A 4 8.68 13.22 1.89
N GLY A 5 8.64 14.46 1.38
CA GLY A 5 7.83 14.83 0.20
C GLY A 5 6.38 15.26 0.49
N ILE A 6 5.92 15.07 1.74
CA ILE A 6 4.54 15.28 2.22
C ILE A 6 4.45 16.60 3.01
N TRP A 7 3.34 17.34 2.84
CA TRP A 7 3.08 18.58 3.58
C TRP A 7 2.32 18.31 4.89
N LEU A 8 2.89 18.70 6.03
CA LEU A 8 2.41 18.40 7.39
C LEU A 8 1.39 19.41 7.99
N MET A 9 0.67 20.20 7.19
CA MET A 9 -0.24 21.21 7.75
C MET A 9 -1.56 20.62 8.27
N ALA A 10 -1.91 20.92 9.53
CA ALA A 10 -3.05 20.35 10.25
C ALA A 10 -4.44 20.86 9.83
N ARG A 11 -4.54 21.98 9.09
CA ARG A 11 -5.81 22.54 8.62
C ARG A 11 -5.93 22.43 7.11
N CYS A 12 -6.82 21.54 6.66
CA CYS A 12 -7.48 21.39 5.36
C CYS A 12 -7.57 19.90 5.03
N SER A 13 -8.78 19.34 5.08
CA SER A 13 -9.10 17.99 4.61
C SER A 13 -8.62 17.76 3.16
N THR A 14 -8.75 18.79 2.32
CA THR A 14 -8.27 18.80 0.92
C THR A 14 -6.76 18.59 0.78
N ILE A 15 -5.94 19.20 1.64
CA ILE A 15 -4.47 19.03 1.61
C ILE A 15 -4.07 17.60 2.03
N LYS A 16 -4.82 17.00 2.95
CA LYS A 16 -4.58 15.61 3.39
C LYS A 16 -4.89 14.62 2.26
N GLU A 17 -6.01 14.78 1.57
CA GLU A 17 -6.40 13.98 0.41
C GLU A 17 -5.37 14.09 -0.74
N ASP A 18 -4.92 15.30 -1.03
CA ASP A 18 -3.88 15.55 -2.05
C ASP A 18 -2.54 14.86 -1.72
N ASN A 19 -2.17 14.79 -0.44
CA ASN A 19 -0.94 14.11 -0.01
C ASN A 19 -1.00 12.59 -0.27
N TYR A 20 -2.16 11.95 -0.10
CA TYR A 20 -2.33 10.52 -0.41
C TYR A 20 -2.17 10.25 -1.90
N VAL A 21 -2.85 11.04 -2.74
CA VAL A 21 -2.78 10.92 -4.21
C VAL A 21 -1.34 11.10 -4.69
N LYS A 22 -0.65 12.11 -4.16
CA LYS A 22 0.75 12.38 -4.48
C LYS A 22 1.67 11.23 -4.05
N LEU A 23 1.49 10.68 -2.85
CA LEU A 23 2.29 9.55 -2.38
C LEU A 23 2.08 8.31 -3.26
N VAL A 24 0.84 7.99 -3.63
CA VAL A 24 0.54 6.85 -4.53
C VAL A 24 1.24 7.04 -5.88
N LEU A 25 1.27 8.27 -6.39
CA LEU A 25 1.95 8.59 -7.65
C LEU A 25 3.48 8.48 -7.54
N GLU A 26 4.07 8.91 -6.43
CA GLU A 26 5.49 8.72 -6.14
C GLU A 26 5.85 7.24 -6.01
N ILE A 27 5.05 6.45 -5.28
CA ILE A 27 5.22 5.00 -5.17
C ILE A 27 5.17 4.35 -6.56
N LYS A 28 4.22 4.73 -7.43
CA LYS A 28 4.15 4.19 -8.81
C LYS A 28 5.45 4.46 -9.60
N LYS A 29 6.03 5.66 -9.48
CA LYS A 29 7.30 6.01 -10.13
C LYS A 29 8.48 5.22 -9.54
N ASP A 30 8.56 5.12 -8.23
CA ASP A 30 9.60 4.38 -7.53
C ASP A 30 9.57 2.88 -7.90
N LEU A 31 8.37 2.29 -7.97
CA LEU A 31 8.18 0.91 -8.41
C LEU A 31 8.58 0.68 -9.88
N GLN A 32 8.31 1.65 -10.78
CA GLN A 32 8.80 1.55 -12.16
C GLN A 32 10.33 1.55 -12.22
N LYS A 33 10.99 2.39 -11.42
CA LYS A 33 12.46 2.44 -11.32
C LYS A 33 13.05 1.11 -10.82
N TRP A 34 12.37 0.45 -9.88
CA TRP A 34 12.81 -0.80 -9.27
C TRP A 34 12.34 -2.07 -10.01
N GLY A 35 11.75 -1.93 -11.20
CA GLY A 35 11.21 -3.06 -11.96
C GLY A 35 12.23 -4.16 -12.31
N ARG A 36 13.53 -3.86 -12.26
CA ARG A 36 14.61 -4.82 -12.60
C ARG A 36 15.10 -5.66 -11.41
N LEU A 37 14.58 -5.44 -10.20
CA LEU A 37 14.99 -6.19 -9.00
C LEU A 37 14.46 -7.63 -9.02
N SER A 38 15.18 -8.53 -8.36
CA SER A 38 14.73 -9.90 -8.08
C SER A 38 13.51 -9.93 -7.15
N MET A 39 12.75 -11.02 -7.14
CA MET A 39 11.51 -11.12 -6.34
C MET A 39 11.73 -10.81 -4.83
N LEU A 40 12.79 -11.34 -4.24
CA LEU A 40 13.17 -11.04 -2.84
C LEU A 40 13.58 -9.57 -2.68
N GLY A 41 14.34 -9.01 -3.63
CA GLY A 41 14.71 -7.60 -3.64
C GLY A 41 13.51 -6.66 -3.73
N ARG A 42 12.48 -7.05 -4.47
CA ARG A 42 11.20 -6.32 -4.57
C ARG A 42 10.45 -6.31 -3.23
N ILE A 43 10.32 -7.47 -2.58
CA ILE A 43 9.68 -7.59 -1.26
C ILE A 43 10.43 -6.76 -0.22
N ALA A 44 11.76 -6.88 -0.16
CA ALA A 44 12.59 -6.12 0.75
C ALA A 44 12.44 -4.61 0.54
N THR A 45 12.43 -4.16 -0.71
CA THR A 45 12.29 -2.74 -1.07
C THR A 45 10.91 -2.19 -0.70
N ILE A 46 9.84 -2.95 -0.93
CA ILE A 46 8.50 -2.57 -0.46
C ILE A 46 8.49 -2.42 1.06
N LYS A 47 9.04 -3.39 1.78
CA LYS A 47 9.05 -3.42 3.25
C LYS A 47 9.90 -2.28 3.85
N THR A 48 10.97 -1.86 3.19
CA THR A 48 11.88 -0.83 3.73
C THR A 48 11.60 0.59 3.22
N ASN A 49 11.05 0.76 2.02
CA ASN A 49 10.76 2.09 1.47
C ASN A 49 9.28 2.47 1.51
N ILE A 50 8.39 1.55 1.14
CA ILE A 50 6.96 1.88 0.96
C ILE A 50 6.22 1.78 2.29
N LEU A 51 6.46 0.71 3.05
CA LEU A 51 5.82 0.50 4.35
C LEU A 51 6.02 1.67 5.34
N PRO A 52 7.24 2.20 5.58
CA PRO A 52 7.41 3.31 6.52
C PRO A 52 6.73 4.61 6.06
N ARG A 53 6.64 4.87 4.74
CA ARG A 53 5.93 6.05 4.22
C ARG A 53 4.43 5.98 4.46
N ILE A 54 3.85 4.80 4.25
CA ILE A 54 2.43 4.55 4.53
C ILE A 54 2.18 4.60 6.05
N LEU A 55 3.05 3.98 6.86
CA LEU A 55 2.95 3.99 8.33
C LEU A 55 3.00 5.42 8.90
N PHE A 56 3.88 6.26 8.37
CA PHE A 56 3.95 7.66 8.76
C PHE A 56 2.64 8.42 8.48
N LEU A 57 1.99 8.17 7.34
CA LEU A 57 0.69 8.75 7.04
C LEU A 57 -0.41 8.28 8.00
N PHE A 58 -0.39 7.00 8.40
CA PHE A 58 -1.33 6.49 9.40
C PHE A 58 -1.15 7.15 10.76
N GLN A 59 0.09 7.38 11.19
CA GLN A 59 0.37 8.01 12.47
C GLN A 59 0.03 9.51 12.48
N THR A 60 0.21 10.20 11.35
CA THR A 60 0.02 11.65 11.25
C THR A 60 -1.41 12.08 10.92
N SER A 61 -2.25 11.16 10.43
CA SER A 61 -3.62 11.45 10.02
C SER A 61 -4.60 10.49 10.70
N PRO A 62 -5.42 10.94 11.66
CA PRO A 62 -6.47 10.13 12.28
C PRO A 62 -7.71 9.98 11.38
N ILE A 63 -7.51 10.04 10.05
CA ILE A 63 -8.59 9.92 9.06
C ILE A 63 -8.77 8.44 8.76
N LYS A 64 -10.03 7.97 8.81
CA LYS A 64 -10.41 6.63 8.38
C LYS A 64 -9.87 6.42 6.96
N LEU A 65 -8.92 5.51 6.82
CA LEU A 65 -8.32 5.20 5.53
C LEU A 65 -9.43 4.70 4.61
N ASP A 66 -9.57 5.33 3.44
CA ASP A 66 -10.50 4.83 2.44
C ASP A 66 -10.05 3.42 2.02
N LYS A 67 -10.91 2.42 2.22
CA LYS A 67 -10.67 1.02 1.80
C LYS A 67 -10.24 0.97 0.33
N LYS A 68 -10.72 1.91 -0.49
CA LYS A 68 -10.34 2.07 -1.90
C LYS A 68 -8.84 2.34 -2.09
N LEU A 69 -8.24 3.21 -1.25
CA LEU A 69 -6.81 3.55 -1.32
C LEU A 69 -5.95 2.34 -0.98
N PHE A 70 -6.33 1.61 0.07
CA PHE A 70 -5.62 0.39 0.48
C PHE A 70 -5.67 -0.67 -0.63
N ASN A 71 -6.85 -0.89 -1.22
CA ASN A 71 -7.01 -1.83 -2.33
C ASN A 71 -6.20 -1.42 -3.57
N GLU A 72 -6.10 -0.12 -3.88
CA GLU A 72 -5.25 0.36 -4.96
C GLU A 72 -3.77 0.09 -4.69
N LEU A 73 -3.29 0.41 -3.48
CA LEU A 73 -1.91 0.15 -3.05
C LEU A 73 -1.58 -1.34 -3.07
N ASN A 74 -2.48 -2.19 -2.58
CA ASN A 74 -2.30 -3.65 -2.58
C ASN A 74 -2.21 -4.17 -4.03
N LYS A 75 -3.11 -3.73 -4.92
CA LYS A 75 -3.08 -4.09 -6.34
C LYS A 75 -1.77 -3.71 -7.03
N ILE A 76 -1.27 -2.50 -6.77
CA ILE A 76 0.00 -2.01 -7.35
C ILE A 76 1.18 -2.83 -6.81
N THR A 77 1.22 -3.06 -5.50
CA THR A 77 2.29 -3.82 -4.82
C THR A 77 2.32 -5.26 -5.30
N MET A 78 1.16 -5.91 -5.40
CA MET A 78 1.03 -7.27 -5.92
C MET A 78 1.49 -7.35 -7.37
N LYS A 79 1.05 -6.42 -8.22
CA LYS A 79 1.50 -6.37 -9.63
C LYS A 79 3.02 -6.23 -9.72
N PHE A 80 3.64 -5.45 -8.83
CA PHE A 80 5.08 -5.27 -8.79
C PHE A 80 5.84 -6.51 -8.32
N ILE A 81 5.43 -7.13 -7.20
CA ILE A 81 6.06 -8.36 -6.68
C ILE A 81 6.03 -9.45 -7.75
N TRP A 82 4.87 -9.66 -8.37
CA TRP A 82 4.65 -10.74 -9.32
C TRP A 82 5.06 -10.39 -10.76
N SER A 83 5.48 -9.16 -11.05
CA SER A 83 5.91 -8.73 -12.40
C SER A 83 4.86 -8.95 -13.50
N GLY A 84 3.58 -9.00 -13.15
CA GLY A 84 2.51 -9.35 -14.10
C GLY A 84 2.31 -10.87 -14.31
N LYS A 85 3.05 -11.74 -13.62
CA LYS A 85 2.76 -13.18 -13.57
C LYS A 85 1.53 -13.42 -12.68
N LYS A 86 0.57 -14.21 -13.17
CA LYS A 86 -0.61 -14.63 -12.39
C LYS A 86 -0.15 -15.75 -11.44
N SER A 87 0.08 -15.42 -10.17
CA SER A 87 0.42 -16.41 -9.13
C SER A 87 -0.87 -16.81 -8.44
N GLU A 88 -1.28 -18.09 -8.44
CA GLU A 88 -2.54 -18.60 -7.85
C GLU A 88 -2.78 -18.20 -6.39
N ASN A 89 -1.71 -17.92 -5.65
CA ASN A 89 -1.77 -17.42 -4.29
C ASN A 89 -2.41 -16.04 -4.16
N TYR A 90 -2.47 -15.24 -5.25
CA TYR A 90 -3.11 -13.91 -5.27
C TYR A 90 -4.53 -13.87 -4.72
N LYS A 91 -5.32 -14.95 -4.88
CA LYS A 91 -6.69 -15.00 -4.39
C LYS A 91 -6.74 -15.16 -2.88
N ILE A 92 -5.83 -15.96 -2.34
CA ILE A 92 -5.76 -16.32 -0.92
C ILE A 92 -5.37 -15.08 -0.10
N ILE A 93 -4.27 -14.42 -0.47
CA ILE A 93 -3.81 -13.19 0.20
C ILE A 93 -4.75 -11.98 0.05
N ASN A 94 -5.57 -11.91 -0.99
CA ASN A 94 -6.57 -10.83 -1.10
C ASN A 94 -7.83 -11.13 -0.28
N ALA A 95 -8.20 -12.40 -0.08
CA ALA A 95 -9.31 -12.79 0.78
C ALA A 95 -8.99 -12.62 2.27
N GLU A 96 -7.73 -12.81 2.68
CA GLU A 96 -7.29 -12.68 4.08
C GLU A 96 -7.25 -11.23 4.60
N VAL A 97 -7.17 -10.24 3.70
CA VAL A 97 -6.99 -8.82 4.05
C VAL A 97 -8.34 -8.08 4.19
N ASP A 98 -9.45 -8.75 3.93
CA ASP A 98 -10.79 -8.28 4.32
C ASP A 98 -10.95 -8.38 5.85
N LEU A 99 -10.47 -7.35 6.55
CA LEU A 99 -10.52 -7.17 8.02
C LEU A 99 -11.95 -7.05 8.62
N ASP A 100 -13.00 -7.53 7.94
CA ASP A 100 -14.39 -7.53 8.42
C ASP A 100 -15.09 -8.90 8.32
N SER A 101 -14.39 -10.01 8.03
CA SER A 101 -15.04 -11.32 8.01
C SER A 101 -15.38 -11.81 9.43
N PRO A 102 -16.64 -12.17 9.75
CA PRO A 102 -17.03 -12.59 11.09
C PRO A 102 -16.34 -13.91 11.48
N PRO A 103 -16.02 -14.13 12.76
CA PRO A 103 -15.28 -15.31 13.19
C PRO A 103 -16.21 -16.51 13.16
N GLY A 104 -16.04 -17.40 12.17
CA GLY A 104 -16.87 -18.58 12.09
C GLY A 104 -16.54 -19.50 10.92
N ASN A 105 -15.74 -20.53 11.23
CA ASN A 105 -15.68 -21.83 10.57
C ASN A 105 -14.75 -21.95 9.34
N TYR A 106 -13.45 -22.03 9.62
CA TYR A 106 -12.54 -22.80 8.77
C TYR A 106 -12.69 -24.29 9.13
N THR A 107 -13.52 -25.01 8.40
CA THR A 107 -13.49 -26.48 8.41
C THR A 107 -12.49 -26.92 7.33
N ILE A 108 -11.40 -27.55 7.75
CA ILE A 108 -10.46 -28.23 6.86
C ILE A 108 -11.05 -29.60 6.53
N LYS A 109 -11.27 -29.89 5.24
CA LYS A 109 -11.37 -31.24 4.70
C LYS A 109 -10.05 -31.59 4.03
#